data_AF-A0A7Y7DG51-F1
#
_entry.id   AF-A0A7Y7DG51-F1
#
_cell.length_a   1.000
_cell.length_b   1.000
_cell.length_c   1.000
_cell.angle_alpha   90.00
_cell.angle_beta   90.00
_cell.angle_gamma   90.00
#
_symmetry.space_group_name_H-M   'P 1'
#
loop_
_entity.id
_entity.type
_entity.pdbx_description
1 polymer ?
#
loop_
_entity_poly.entity_id
_entity_poly.type
_entity_poly.pdbx_seq_one_letter_code
_entity_poly.pdbx_strand_id
1 'polypeptide(L)'
;IPGGPLDKADLSIKAGMIIQKIDGEAVSESVDFAKLLNRKEDKFTLLEVTDAQGQNMQQITIKPISLREEGSLLYKRWVKKNQDEVAKLSNGKLGYVHIPGMSDGPYRNVYEEMMGKYHDTDAVIVDTRFNGGGDLVADLAMFFTGERFLTYATTAKEVGYEPTARWTKPTLAMFNEANYSDGHCFACGYTDLNIGKTVGMPTPGTCSFAGWEGLPNGVRWGAVPISAKNKAGEWLENNETKPQFEVKNMPGKIDQDIDQQLEKAIDELLKEVMN
;
A
#
# COMPACT_ATOMS: atom_id res chain seq x y z
N ILE A 1 -11.51 -1.55 13.49
CA ILE A 1 -10.95 -1.36 12.13
C ILE A 1 -12.12 -1.42 11.17
N PRO A 2 -12.29 -0.47 10.23
CA PRO A 2 -13.38 -0.50 9.28
C PRO A 2 -13.52 -1.88 8.61
N GLY A 3 -14.73 -2.43 8.56
CA GLY A 3 -15.05 -3.76 8.02
C GLY A 3 -14.71 -4.95 8.93
N GLY A 4 -14.15 -4.72 10.13
CA GLY A 4 -13.81 -5.77 11.08
C GLY A 4 -15.02 -6.40 11.80
N PRO A 5 -14.78 -7.42 12.66
CA PRO A 5 -15.86 -8.16 13.33
C PRO A 5 -16.76 -7.30 14.23
N LEU A 6 -16.21 -6.24 14.80
CA LEU A 6 -16.91 -5.30 15.68
C LEU A 6 -17.42 -4.04 14.96
N ASP A 7 -17.16 -3.90 13.66
CA ASP A 7 -17.64 -2.79 12.84
C ASP A 7 -18.86 -3.27 12.01
N LYS A 8 -19.98 -3.47 12.70
CA LYS A 8 -21.25 -3.94 12.13
C LYS A 8 -22.37 -3.01 12.55
N ALA A 9 -23.33 -2.77 11.65
CA ALA A 9 -24.38 -1.78 11.84
C ALA A 9 -25.33 -2.09 13.01
N ASP A 10 -25.47 -3.36 13.37
CA ASP A 10 -26.27 -3.86 14.49
C ASP A 10 -25.52 -3.85 15.82
N LEU A 11 -24.21 -3.56 15.82
CA LEU A 11 -23.38 -3.50 17.03
C LEU A 11 -23.17 -2.04 17.47
N SER A 12 -23.45 -1.75 18.74
CA SER A 12 -23.20 -0.44 19.35
C SER A 12 -21.81 -0.35 19.98
N ILE A 13 -20.78 -0.75 19.22
CA ILE A 13 -19.39 -0.79 19.70
C ILE A 13 -18.60 0.40 19.16
N LYS A 14 -17.86 1.06 20.05
CA LYS A 14 -17.06 2.25 19.75
C LYS A 14 -15.66 2.14 20.34
N ALA A 15 -14.72 2.87 19.77
CA ALA A 15 -13.38 3.01 20.35
C ALA A 15 -13.46 3.54 21.79
N GLY A 16 -12.67 2.96 22.69
CA GLY A 16 -12.67 3.29 24.12
C GLY A 16 -13.57 2.39 24.99
N MET A 17 -14.43 1.56 24.40
CA MET A 17 -15.15 0.52 25.14
C MET A 17 -14.20 -0.61 25.58
N ILE A 18 -14.54 -1.30 26.67
CA ILE A 18 -13.65 -2.26 27.34
C ILE A 18 -14.25 -3.67 27.21
N ILE A 19 -13.48 -4.62 26.67
CA ILE A 19 -13.83 -6.05 26.67
C ILE A 19 -13.44 -6.62 28.03
N GLN A 20 -14.43 -7.03 28.82
CA GLN A 20 -14.26 -7.59 30.16
C GLN A 20 -14.11 -9.10 30.15
N LYS A 21 -14.85 -9.80 29.27
CA LYS A 21 -14.77 -11.25 29.13
C LYS A 21 -14.84 -11.70 27.69
N ILE A 22 -14.22 -12.86 27.43
CA ILE A 22 -14.28 -13.60 26.16
C ILE A 22 -14.70 -15.02 26.50
N ASP A 23 -15.86 -15.46 25.99
CA ASP A 23 -16.49 -16.76 26.30
C ASP A 23 -16.61 -17.05 27.82
N GLY A 24 -16.91 -16.01 28.59
CA GLY A 24 -17.06 -16.08 30.04
C GLY A 24 -15.74 -16.08 30.81
N GLU A 25 -14.59 -16.12 30.14
CA GLU A 25 -13.27 -15.96 30.76
C GLU A 25 -12.92 -14.47 30.87
N ALA A 26 -12.51 -14.03 32.06
CA ALA A 26 -12.17 -12.64 32.31
C ALA A 26 -10.85 -12.24 31.64
N VAL A 27 -10.87 -11.11 30.94
CA VAL A 27 -9.66 -10.42 30.48
C VAL A 27 -9.07 -9.71 31.69
N SER A 28 -7.88 -10.13 32.12
CA SER A 28 -7.22 -9.59 33.30
C SER A 28 -5.71 -9.50 33.10
N GLU A 29 -5.02 -8.73 33.94
CA GLU A 29 -3.57 -8.53 33.83
C GLU A 29 -2.74 -9.82 33.99
N SER A 30 -3.32 -10.87 34.58
CA SER A 30 -2.65 -12.16 34.78
C SER A 30 -2.76 -13.09 33.56
N VAL A 31 -3.56 -12.74 32.55
CA VAL A 31 -3.81 -13.55 31.36
C VAL A 31 -3.50 -12.73 30.10
N ASP A 32 -2.60 -13.24 29.26
CA ASP A 32 -2.46 -12.74 27.90
C ASP A 32 -3.77 -12.99 27.12
N PHE A 33 -4.49 -11.90 26.82
CA PHE A 33 -5.79 -11.95 26.16
C PHE A 33 -5.73 -12.68 24.81
N ALA A 34 -4.57 -12.69 24.13
CA ALA A 34 -4.42 -13.39 22.86
C ALA A 34 -4.70 -14.89 23.00
N LYS A 35 -4.45 -15.47 24.18
CA LYS A 35 -4.78 -16.88 24.48
C LYS A 35 -6.27 -17.17 24.40
N LEU A 36 -7.12 -16.22 24.79
CA LEU A 36 -8.58 -16.36 24.79
C LEU A 36 -9.14 -16.39 23.36
N LEU A 37 -8.41 -15.81 22.40
CA LEU A 37 -8.76 -15.77 20.98
C LEU A 37 -8.15 -16.92 20.15
N ASN A 38 -7.30 -17.75 20.75
CA ASN A 38 -6.67 -18.86 20.05
C ASN A 38 -7.70 -19.85 19.50
N ARG A 39 -7.59 -20.16 18.20
CA ARG A 39 -8.45 -21.11 17.48
C ARG A 39 -9.94 -20.73 17.49
N LYS A 40 -10.25 -19.43 17.61
CA LYS A 40 -11.61 -18.87 17.56
C LYS A 40 -12.03 -18.33 16.19
N GLU A 41 -11.15 -18.39 15.19
CA GLU A 41 -11.50 -18.01 13.81
C GLU A 41 -12.81 -18.66 13.35
N ASP A 42 -13.74 -17.84 12.85
CA ASP A 42 -15.08 -18.21 12.36
C ASP A 42 -15.99 -18.93 13.38
N LYS A 43 -15.61 -18.95 14.67
CA LYS A 43 -16.43 -19.50 15.75
C LYS A 43 -17.16 -18.39 16.48
N PHE A 44 -18.45 -18.61 16.73
CA PHE A 44 -19.23 -17.72 17.59
C PHE A 44 -18.54 -17.60 18.96
N THR A 45 -18.19 -16.37 19.30
CA THR A 45 -17.44 -15.99 20.51
C THR A 45 -18.25 -14.91 21.20
N LEU A 46 -18.58 -15.13 22.47
CA LEU A 46 -19.30 -14.19 23.32
C LEU A 46 -18.31 -13.19 23.92
N LEU A 47 -18.59 -11.90 23.75
CA LEU A 47 -17.87 -10.83 24.43
C LEU A 47 -18.80 -10.16 25.44
N GLU A 48 -18.29 -9.89 26.64
CA GLU A 48 -18.89 -8.94 27.58
C GLU A 48 -18.13 -7.62 27.45
N VAL A 49 -18.83 -6.56 27.07
CA VAL A 49 -18.24 -5.24 26.80
C VAL A 49 -18.90 -4.19 27.68
N THR A 50 -18.11 -3.30 28.26
CA THR A 50 -18.57 -2.12 29.01
C THR A 50 -18.19 -0.83 28.31
N ASP A 51 -18.80 0.27 28.71
CA ASP A 51 -18.28 1.59 28.36
C ASP A 51 -16.89 1.85 28.99
N ALA A 52 -16.32 3.01 28.69
CA ALA A 52 -14.99 3.42 29.18
C ALA A 52 -14.95 3.59 30.71
N GLN A 53 -16.09 3.71 31.38
CA GLN A 53 -16.22 3.83 32.84
C GLN A 53 -16.47 2.47 33.51
N GLY A 54 -16.46 1.37 32.74
CA GLY A 54 -16.77 0.03 33.24
C GLY A 54 -18.25 -0.17 33.56
N GLN A 55 -19.13 0.70 33.05
CA GLN A 55 -20.58 0.63 33.24
C GLN A 55 -21.26 0.13 31.96
N ASN A 56 -22.59 0.02 32.00
CA ASN A 56 -23.42 -0.30 30.83
C ASN A 56 -22.98 -1.58 30.11
N MET A 57 -22.83 -2.67 30.88
CA MET A 57 -22.43 -3.96 30.34
C MET A 57 -23.43 -4.43 29.26
N GLN A 58 -22.89 -4.84 28.13
CA GLN A 58 -23.60 -5.50 27.05
C GLN A 58 -22.89 -6.79 26.64
N GLN A 59 -23.68 -7.78 26.22
CA GLN A 59 -23.19 -9.01 25.65
C GLN A 59 -23.36 -8.99 24.13
N ILE A 60 -22.30 -9.31 23.41
CA ILE A 60 -22.31 -9.40 21.94
C ILE A 60 -21.69 -10.72 21.51
N THR A 61 -22.28 -11.34 20.49
CA THR A 61 -21.72 -12.54 19.87
C THR A 61 -21.12 -12.16 18.53
N ILE A 62 -19.83 -12.44 18.34
CA ILE A 62 -19.12 -12.16 17.10
C ILE A 62 -18.40 -13.40 16.58
N LYS A 63 -17.94 -13.33 15.34
CA LYS A 63 -17.02 -14.31 14.76
C LYS A 63 -15.66 -13.64 14.58
N PRO A 64 -14.63 -14.03 15.37
CA PRO A 64 -13.27 -13.57 15.15
C PRO A 64 -12.78 -13.95 13.76
N ILE A 65 -11.88 -13.14 13.22
CA ILE A 65 -11.27 -13.31 11.91
C ILE A 65 -9.84 -13.84 12.05
N SER A 66 -9.27 -14.34 10.96
CA SER A 66 -7.86 -14.74 10.93
C SER A 66 -6.92 -13.53 11.02
N LEU A 67 -5.67 -13.76 11.44
CA LEU A 67 -4.61 -12.74 11.40
C LEU A 67 -4.35 -12.21 9.99
N ARG A 68 -4.55 -13.07 8.96
CA ARG A 68 -4.41 -12.67 7.56
C ARG A 68 -5.50 -11.66 7.16
N GLU A 69 -6.73 -11.90 7.59
CA GLU A 69 -7.85 -11.00 7.32
C GLU A 69 -7.68 -9.68 8.09
N GLU A 70 -7.26 -9.74 9.36
CA GLU A 70 -6.93 -8.54 10.14
C GLU A 70 -5.83 -7.71 9.44
N GLY A 71 -4.74 -8.35 9.01
CA GLY A 71 -3.68 -7.69 8.24
C GLY A 71 -4.20 -7.03 6.97
N SER A 72 -5.15 -7.65 6.27
CA SER A 72 -5.79 -7.07 5.08
C SER A 72 -6.63 -5.83 5.41
N LEU A 73 -7.34 -5.82 6.55
CA LEU A 73 -8.11 -4.66 7.00
C LEU A 73 -7.19 -3.52 7.48
N LEU A 74 -6.11 -3.86 8.18
CA LEU A 74 -5.08 -2.91 8.59
C LEU A 74 -4.41 -2.25 7.39
N TYR A 75 -4.07 -3.04 6.37
CA TYR A 75 -3.55 -2.54 5.10
C TYR A 75 -4.52 -1.56 4.43
N LYS A 76 -5.80 -1.92 4.26
CA LYS A 76 -6.81 -1.03 3.69
C LYS A 76 -6.94 0.28 4.48
N ARG A 77 -6.91 0.20 5.82
CA ARG A 77 -6.93 1.38 6.69
C ARG A 77 -5.70 2.27 6.47
N TRP A 78 -4.51 1.69 6.36
CA TRP A 78 -3.27 2.43 6.11
C TRP A 78 -3.28 3.13 4.74
N VAL A 79 -3.68 2.43 3.67
CA VAL A 79 -3.84 3.05 2.33
C VAL A 79 -4.84 4.20 2.39
N LYS A 80 -6.00 4.01 3.03
CA LYS A 80 -7.01 5.06 3.15
C LYS A 80 -6.51 6.28 3.92
N LYS A 81 -5.77 6.08 5.01
CA LYS A 81 -5.13 7.18 5.76
C LYS A 81 -4.22 8.00 4.86
N ASN A 82 -3.37 7.35 4.07
CA ASN A 82 -2.45 8.04 3.16
C ASN A 82 -3.20 8.77 2.03
N GLN A 83 -4.26 8.17 1.48
CA GLN A 83 -5.13 8.83 0.50
C GLN A 83 -5.75 10.11 1.08
N ASP A 84 -6.24 10.06 2.32
CA ASP A 84 -6.84 11.21 2.99
C ASP A 84 -5.81 12.31 3.30
N GLU A 85 -4.61 11.93 3.69
CA GLU A 85 -3.50 12.85 3.94
C GLU A 85 -3.04 13.56 2.66
N VAL A 86 -2.86 12.82 1.57
CA VAL A 86 -2.53 13.39 0.25
C VAL A 86 -3.62 14.34 -0.22
N ALA A 87 -4.90 13.93 -0.14
CA ALA A 87 -6.01 14.78 -0.53
C ALA A 87 -6.07 16.07 0.31
N LYS A 88 -5.87 15.95 1.63
CA LYS A 88 -5.89 17.10 2.55
C LYS A 88 -4.74 18.08 2.29
N LEU A 89 -3.51 17.58 2.22
CA LEU A 89 -2.32 18.43 2.10
C LEU A 89 -2.14 19.00 0.69
N SER A 90 -2.66 18.33 -0.35
CA SER A 90 -2.67 18.84 -1.72
C SER A 90 -3.90 19.65 -2.10
N ASN A 91 -4.87 19.81 -1.18
CA ASN A 91 -6.17 20.41 -1.47
C ASN A 91 -6.88 19.75 -2.68
N GLY A 92 -6.83 18.41 -2.73
CA GLY A 92 -7.43 17.58 -3.77
C GLY A 92 -6.70 17.55 -5.11
N LYS A 93 -5.56 18.24 -5.25
CA LYS A 93 -4.80 18.29 -6.51
C LYS A 93 -4.06 17.00 -6.84
N LEU A 94 -3.68 16.22 -5.83
CA LEU A 94 -2.91 15.00 -6.01
C LEU A 94 -3.76 13.76 -5.71
N GLY A 95 -3.58 12.72 -6.52
CA GLY A 95 -4.04 11.37 -6.21
C GLY A 95 -2.96 10.54 -5.50
N TYR A 96 -3.37 9.41 -4.93
CA TYR A 96 -2.49 8.45 -4.27
C TYR A 96 -2.94 7.02 -4.55
N VAL A 97 -2.01 6.20 -5.02
CA VAL A 97 -2.17 4.75 -5.15
C VAL A 97 -1.04 4.04 -4.42
N HIS A 98 -1.34 2.85 -3.91
CA HIS A 98 -0.31 1.97 -3.35
C HIS A 98 -0.26 0.63 -4.10
N ILE A 99 0.94 0.19 -4.42
CA ILE A 99 1.20 -1.07 -5.12
C ILE A 99 1.89 -2.04 -4.13
N PRO A 100 1.14 -2.92 -3.44
CA PRO A 100 1.70 -3.80 -2.41
C PRO A 100 2.47 -5.01 -2.97
N GLY A 101 2.33 -5.29 -4.25
CA GLY A 101 2.97 -6.41 -4.94
C GLY A 101 2.76 -6.31 -6.44
N MET A 102 3.60 -6.98 -7.20
CA MET A 102 3.65 -6.88 -8.65
C MET A 102 2.86 -8.02 -9.31
N SER A 103 1.54 -8.00 -9.19
CA SER A 103 0.64 -8.99 -9.82
C SER A 103 -0.60 -8.35 -10.42
N ASP A 104 -1.34 -9.08 -11.27
CA ASP A 104 -2.50 -8.57 -12.01
C ASP A 104 -3.54 -7.86 -11.12
N GLY A 105 -3.85 -8.40 -9.93
CA GLY A 105 -4.80 -7.78 -9.00
C GLY A 105 -4.39 -6.35 -8.56
N PRO A 106 -3.22 -6.17 -7.94
CA PRO A 106 -2.64 -4.85 -7.68
C PRO A 106 -2.60 -3.93 -8.91
N TYR A 107 -2.22 -4.43 -10.09
CA TYR A 107 -2.19 -3.62 -11.31
C TYR A 107 -3.57 -3.06 -11.68
N ARG A 108 -4.61 -3.92 -11.68
CA ARG A 108 -5.98 -3.49 -11.98
C ARG A 108 -6.47 -2.43 -11.01
N ASN A 109 -6.18 -2.57 -9.72
CA ASN A 109 -6.55 -1.55 -8.72
C ASN A 109 -5.89 -0.20 -9.02
N VAL A 110 -4.60 -0.19 -9.37
CA VAL A 110 -3.88 1.04 -9.75
C VAL A 110 -4.53 1.68 -10.98
N TYR A 111 -4.78 0.88 -12.02
CA TYR A 111 -5.41 1.36 -13.24
C TYR A 111 -6.80 1.94 -12.97
N GLU A 112 -7.65 1.23 -12.22
CA GLU A 112 -9.01 1.67 -11.87
C GLU A 112 -9.00 2.96 -11.02
N GLU A 113 -8.13 3.04 -10.02
CA GLU A 113 -8.03 4.25 -9.19
C GLU A 113 -7.50 5.44 -10.00
N MET A 114 -6.44 5.27 -10.79
CA MET A 114 -5.85 6.38 -11.55
C MET A 114 -6.75 6.85 -12.70
N MET A 115 -7.28 5.92 -13.50
CA MET A 115 -8.11 6.25 -14.66
C MET A 115 -9.56 6.58 -14.30
N GLY A 116 -10.00 6.21 -13.09
CA GLY A 116 -11.33 6.55 -12.56
C GLY A 116 -11.25 7.62 -11.48
N LYS A 117 -11.02 7.19 -10.23
CA LYS A 117 -11.09 8.03 -9.02
C LYS A 117 -10.21 9.28 -9.10
N TYR A 118 -9.02 9.18 -9.68
CA TYR A 118 -8.03 10.26 -9.74
C TYR A 118 -7.87 10.88 -11.13
N HIS A 119 -8.76 10.56 -12.07
CA HIS A 119 -8.68 11.04 -13.45
C HIS A 119 -8.49 12.57 -13.53
N ASP A 120 -9.19 13.32 -12.68
CA ASP A 120 -9.19 14.79 -12.68
C ASP A 120 -8.11 15.41 -11.78
N THR A 121 -7.31 14.61 -11.06
CA THR A 121 -6.17 15.13 -10.28
C THR A 121 -5.03 15.59 -11.20
N ASP A 122 -4.21 16.53 -10.75
CA ASP A 122 -3.12 17.10 -11.53
C ASP A 122 -1.94 16.12 -11.67
N ALA A 123 -1.72 15.28 -10.66
CA ALA A 123 -0.69 14.25 -10.64
C ALA A 123 -0.98 13.19 -9.57
N VAL A 124 -0.25 12.06 -9.59
CA VAL A 124 -0.46 10.94 -8.65
C VAL A 124 0.84 10.51 -7.97
N ILE A 125 0.80 10.31 -6.66
CA ILE A 125 1.84 9.62 -5.90
C ILE A 125 1.64 8.11 -6.07
N VAL A 126 2.68 7.42 -6.53
CA VAL A 126 2.73 5.97 -6.70
C VAL A 126 3.59 5.37 -5.59
N ASP A 127 2.96 4.91 -4.52
CA ASP A 127 3.65 4.35 -3.38
C ASP A 127 3.87 2.84 -3.55
N THR A 128 5.13 2.41 -3.57
CA THR A 128 5.52 1.00 -3.63
C THR A 128 6.29 0.55 -2.39
N ARG A 129 6.32 1.35 -1.32
CA ARG A 129 6.95 0.95 -0.06
C ARG A 129 6.39 -0.39 0.41
N PHE A 130 7.24 -1.26 0.94
CA PHE A 130 6.86 -2.61 1.38
C PHE A 130 6.34 -3.55 0.26
N ASN A 131 6.58 -3.23 -1.01
CA ASN A 131 6.20 -4.09 -2.14
C ASN A 131 7.05 -5.37 -2.18
N GLY A 132 6.37 -6.53 -2.15
CA GLY A 132 7.03 -7.85 -2.09
C GLY A 132 7.56 -8.40 -3.43
N GLY A 133 7.40 -7.67 -4.53
CA GLY A 133 7.79 -8.10 -5.87
C GLY A 133 6.71 -8.88 -6.62
N GLY A 134 7.10 -9.58 -7.69
CA GLY A 134 6.22 -10.20 -8.69
C GLY A 134 6.77 -9.96 -10.09
N ASP A 135 5.93 -9.51 -11.04
CA ASP A 135 6.32 -9.27 -12.44
C ASP A 135 5.39 -8.24 -13.12
N LEU A 136 5.65 -6.95 -12.91
CA LEU A 136 4.89 -5.83 -13.52
C LEU A 136 5.75 -4.63 -13.92
N VAL A 137 7.07 -4.64 -13.69
CA VAL A 137 7.93 -3.47 -13.96
C VAL A 137 7.73 -2.91 -15.38
N ALA A 138 7.58 -3.77 -16.39
CA ALA A 138 7.37 -3.36 -17.78
C ALA A 138 5.99 -2.71 -17.98
N ASP A 139 4.93 -3.29 -17.44
CA ASP A 139 3.57 -2.79 -17.56
C ASP A 139 3.39 -1.45 -16.84
N LEU A 140 3.96 -1.31 -15.64
CA LEU A 140 3.95 -0.05 -14.89
C LEU A 140 4.76 1.03 -15.60
N ALA A 141 5.96 0.70 -16.11
CA ALA A 141 6.75 1.65 -16.89
C ALA A 141 6.00 2.11 -18.14
N MET A 142 5.36 1.19 -18.87
CA MET A 142 4.49 1.52 -20.00
C MET A 142 3.34 2.42 -19.53
N PHE A 143 2.62 2.06 -18.48
CA PHE A 143 1.46 2.81 -18.01
C PHE A 143 1.80 4.25 -17.61
N PHE A 144 2.92 4.46 -16.91
CA PHE A 144 3.32 5.79 -16.41
C PHE A 144 4.03 6.69 -17.43
N THR A 145 4.45 6.16 -18.59
CA THR A 145 5.13 6.94 -19.63
C THR A 145 4.22 7.31 -20.81
N GLY A 146 2.91 7.44 -20.57
CA GLY A 146 1.96 7.84 -21.59
C GLY A 146 2.19 9.29 -22.03
N GLU A 147 2.26 9.53 -23.33
CA GLU A 147 2.37 10.87 -23.92
C GLU A 147 1.14 11.15 -24.76
N ARG A 148 0.46 12.29 -24.55
CA ARG A 148 -0.69 12.66 -25.37
C ARG A 148 -0.26 12.95 -26.80
N PHE A 149 -0.84 12.25 -27.78
CA PHE A 149 -0.47 12.42 -29.19
C PHE A 149 -1.67 12.71 -30.12
N LEU A 150 -2.90 12.59 -29.63
CA LEU A 150 -4.11 13.04 -30.33
C LEU A 150 -5.08 13.70 -29.36
N THR A 151 -5.80 14.72 -29.84
CA THR A 151 -6.92 15.34 -29.11
C THR A 151 -8.22 15.05 -29.86
N TYR A 152 -9.21 14.56 -29.13
CA TYR A 152 -10.57 14.40 -29.63
C TYR A 152 -11.40 15.62 -29.23
N ALA A 153 -11.99 16.29 -30.21
CA ALA A 153 -12.75 17.51 -29.97
C ALA A 153 -14.00 17.58 -30.86
N THR A 154 -15.01 18.25 -30.32
CA THR A 154 -16.11 18.84 -31.10
C THR A 154 -15.77 20.31 -31.35
N THR A 155 -16.53 21.00 -32.21
CA THR A 155 -16.38 22.45 -32.39
C THR A 155 -16.52 23.24 -31.08
N ALA A 156 -17.23 22.71 -30.08
CA ALA A 156 -17.50 23.39 -28.82
C ALA A 156 -16.48 23.12 -27.72
N LYS A 157 -15.82 21.95 -27.71
CA LYS A 157 -14.88 21.54 -26.65
C LYS A 157 -14.06 20.30 -27.00
N GLU A 158 -12.93 20.15 -26.31
CA GLU A 158 -12.21 18.89 -26.19
C GLU A 158 -13.02 17.86 -25.37
N VAL A 159 -12.98 16.60 -25.80
CA VAL A 159 -13.76 15.49 -25.22
C VAL A 159 -12.91 14.26 -24.89
N GLY A 160 -11.62 14.25 -25.26
CA GLY A 160 -10.72 13.14 -24.97
C GLY A 160 -9.37 13.30 -25.67
N TYR A 161 -8.52 12.28 -25.54
CA TYR A 161 -7.19 12.23 -26.14
C TYR A 161 -6.70 10.78 -26.25
N GLU A 162 -5.64 10.57 -27.04
CA GLU A 162 -4.85 9.33 -26.98
C GLU A 162 -3.48 9.56 -26.34
N PRO A 163 -2.92 8.56 -25.62
CA PRO A 163 -3.49 7.24 -25.35
C PRO A 163 -4.59 7.27 -24.27
N THR A 164 -5.67 6.52 -24.48
CA THR A 164 -6.76 6.36 -23.50
C THR A 164 -6.46 5.37 -22.37
N ALA A 165 -5.48 4.48 -22.54
CA ALA A 165 -5.15 3.40 -21.60
C ALA A 165 -3.80 3.60 -20.87
N ARG A 166 -3.22 4.81 -20.91
CA ARG A 166 -1.97 5.14 -20.22
C ARG A 166 -2.14 6.43 -19.43
N TRP A 167 -1.46 6.52 -18.30
CA TRP A 167 -1.39 7.75 -17.53
C TRP A 167 -0.54 8.79 -18.28
N THR A 168 -1.04 10.02 -18.37
CA THR A 168 -0.41 11.10 -19.16
C THR A 168 -0.08 12.35 -18.35
N LYS A 169 -0.26 12.28 -17.04
CA LYS A 169 0.04 13.37 -16.10
C LYS A 169 1.27 13.01 -15.26
N PRO A 170 1.89 13.95 -14.53
CA PRO A 170 3.05 13.63 -13.71
C PRO A 170 2.77 12.55 -12.66
N THR A 171 3.81 11.80 -12.32
CA THR A 171 3.83 10.85 -11.19
C THR A 171 5.10 11.01 -10.37
N LEU A 172 5.00 10.72 -9.08
CA LEU A 172 6.15 10.58 -8.18
C LEU A 172 6.11 9.19 -7.54
N ALA A 173 7.21 8.45 -7.63
CA ALA A 173 7.29 7.12 -7.05
C ALA A 173 7.89 7.14 -5.64
N MET A 174 7.29 6.40 -4.71
CA MET A 174 7.86 6.14 -3.40
C MET A 174 8.34 4.69 -3.28
N PHE A 175 9.52 4.48 -2.71
CA PHE A 175 10.07 3.16 -2.41
C PHE A 175 10.99 3.22 -1.18
N ASN A 176 11.20 2.09 -0.51
CA ASN A 176 12.01 2.01 0.70
C ASN A 176 12.80 0.70 0.79
N GLU A 177 13.51 0.53 1.91
CA GLU A 177 14.33 -0.64 2.20
C GLU A 177 13.56 -1.97 2.21
N ALA A 178 12.23 -1.93 2.28
CA ALA A 178 11.38 -3.12 2.29
C ALA A 178 10.88 -3.53 0.89
N ASN A 179 11.17 -2.76 -0.16
CA ASN A 179 10.92 -3.19 -1.53
C ASN A 179 11.79 -4.40 -1.89
N TYR A 180 11.20 -5.40 -2.52
CA TYR A 180 11.86 -6.66 -2.84
C TYR A 180 11.58 -7.13 -4.26
N SER A 181 12.50 -7.91 -4.85
CA SER A 181 12.39 -8.49 -6.20
C SER A 181 11.97 -7.47 -7.25
N ASP A 182 10.87 -7.68 -7.96
CA ASP A 182 10.35 -6.74 -8.96
C ASP A 182 9.98 -5.35 -8.41
N GLY A 183 9.75 -5.25 -7.09
CA GLY A 183 9.65 -3.96 -6.41
C GLY A 183 10.96 -3.14 -6.46
N HIS A 184 12.12 -3.82 -6.44
CA HIS A 184 13.41 -3.17 -6.71
C HIS A 184 13.59 -2.90 -8.21
N CYS A 185 13.19 -3.83 -9.09
CA CYS A 185 13.24 -3.61 -10.54
C CYS A 185 12.45 -2.37 -10.94
N PHE A 186 11.27 -2.14 -10.35
CA PHE A 186 10.48 -0.93 -10.51
C PHE A 186 11.22 0.32 -10.02
N ALA A 187 11.79 0.30 -8.81
CA ALA A 187 12.54 1.45 -8.28
C ALA A 187 13.69 1.86 -9.21
N CYS A 188 14.48 0.87 -9.69
CA CYS A 188 15.55 1.09 -10.64
C CYS A 188 15.02 1.60 -11.98
N GLY A 189 14.07 0.88 -12.60
CA GLY A 189 13.53 1.22 -13.91
C GLY A 189 12.86 2.61 -13.95
N TYR A 190 12.09 2.96 -12.92
CA TYR A 190 11.47 4.27 -12.79
C TYR A 190 12.50 5.40 -12.74
N THR A 191 13.60 5.17 -12.01
CA THR A 191 14.72 6.12 -11.86
C THR A 191 15.51 6.24 -13.17
N ASP A 192 15.94 5.12 -13.75
CA ASP A 192 16.77 5.04 -14.97
C ASP A 192 16.06 5.57 -16.24
N LEU A 193 14.72 5.51 -16.25
CA LEU A 193 13.89 6.04 -17.32
C LEU A 193 13.51 7.52 -17.11
N ASN A 194 13.86 8.11 -15.96
CA ASN A 194 13.46 9.46 -15.58
C ASN A 194 11.94 9.69 -15.70
N ILE A 195 11.13 8.72 -15.23
CA ILE A 195 9.66 8.82 -15.33
C ILE A 195 9.12 9.98 -14.47
N GLY A 196 9.70 10.18 -13.30
CA GLY A 196 9.38 11.28 -12.40
C GLY A 196 10.30 11.28 -11.18
N LYS A 197 9.98 12.12 -10.20
CA LYS A 197 10.74 12.20 -8.95
C LYS A 197 10.57 10.91 -8.13
N THR A 198 11.54 10.65 -7.25
CA THR A 198 11.53 9.49 -6.34
C THR A 198 11.83 9.89 -4.89
N VAL A 199 11.05 9.36 -3.94
CA VAL A 199 11.15 9.70 -2.50
C VAL A 199 11.13 8.43 -1.65
N GLY A 200 11.96 8.39 -0.60
CA GLY A 200 11.88 7.34 0.41
C GLY A 200 13.25 6.95 0.93
N MET A 201 13.58 5.66 0.95
CA MET A 201 14.89 5.15 1.37
C MET A 201 15.46 4.17 0.34
N PRO A 202 16.78 3.90 0.33
CA PRO A 202 17.39 2.98 -0.62
C PRO A 202 16.79 1.59 -0.55
N THR A 203 16.52 1.00 -1.72
CA THR A 203 16.17 -0.42 -1.85
C THR A 203 17.45 -1.27 -1.82
N PRO A 204 17.46 -2.48 -1.22
CA PRO A 204 18.70 -3.16 -0.85
C PRO A 204 19.41 -3.94 -1.99
N GLY A 205 18.89 -3.92 -3.22
CA GLY A 205 19.53 -4.63 -4.33
C GLY A 205 19.05 -6.07 -4.54
N THR A 206 17.79 -6.25 -4.94
CA THR A 206 17.14 -7.57 -5.02
C THR A 206 16.50 -7.88 -6.37
N CYS A 207 16.85 -7.18 -7.46
CA CYS A 207 16.16 -7.34 -8.75
C CYS A 207 16.71 -8.57 -9.48
N SER A 208 16.18 -9.72 -9.10
CA SER A 208 16.58 -11.04 -9.56
C SER A 208 15.37 -11.97 -9.65
N PHE A 209 15.45 -12.97 -10.52
CA PHE A 209 14.35 -13.88 -10.82
C PHE A 209 14.64 -15.25 -10.23
N ALA A 210 13.78 -15.69 -9.32
CA ALA A 210 13.86 -16.99 -8.67
C ALA A 210 13.04 -18.04 -9.43
N GLY A 211 13.63 -19.22 -9.62
CA GLY A 211 12.94 -20.43 -10.06
C GLY A 211 12.56 -21.29 -8.87
N TRP A 212 11.36 -21.86 -8.87
CA TRP A 212 10.85 -22.69 -7.79
C TRP A 212 10.30 -24.01 -8.34
N GLU A 213 10.64 -25.13 -7.71
CA GLU A 213 10.19 -26.46 -8.06
C GLU A 213 9.58 -27.19 -6.86
N GLY A 214 8.54 -27.98 -7.12
CA GLY A 214 7.94 -28.89 -6.16
C GLY A 214 8.64 -30.24 -6.20
N LEU A 215 9.13 -30.71 -5.06
CA LEU A 215 9.77 -32.02 -4.93
C LEU A 215 8.72 -33.10 -4.57
N PRO A 216 8.96 -34.39 -4.89
CA PRO A 216 8.00 -35.48 -4.63
C PRO A 216 7.61 -35.66 -3.15
N ASN A 217 8.42 -35.16 -2.22
CA ASN A 217 8.17 -35.20 -0.78
C ASN A 217 7.34 -33.99 -0.28
N GLY A 218 6.85 -33.13 -1.18
CA GLY A 218 6.08 -31.93 -0.84
C GLY A 218 6.93 -30.70 -0.48
N VAL A 219 8.26 -30.80 -0.52
CA VAL A 219 9.15 -29.64 -0.32
C VAL A 219 9.12 -28.74 -1.54
N ARG A 220 9.06 -27.42 -1.32
CA ARG A 220 9.30 -26.42 -2.36
C ARG A 220 10.76 -26.00 -2.31
N TRP A 221 11.51 -26.25 -3.38
CA TRP A 221 12.91 -25.87 -3.53
C TRP A 221 13.03 -24.73 -4.53
N GLY A 222 14.01 -23.84 -4.37
CA GLY A 222 14.23 -22.77 -5.33
C GLY A 222 15.67 -22.28 -5.36
N ALA A 223 16.00 -21.62 -6.47
CA ALA A 223 17.28 -20.98 -6.72
C ALA A 223 17.05 -19.65 -7.45
N VAL A 224 18.05 -18.77 -7.41
CA VAL A 224 18.02 -17.47 -8.12
C VAL A 224 19.02 -17.52 -9.28
N PRO A 225 18.64 -18.10 -10.44
CA PRO A 225 19.57 -18.30 -11.55
C PRO A 225 19.82 -17.04 -12.38
N ILE A 226 18.96 -16.03 -12.28
CA ILE A 226 18.97 -14.86 -13.17
C ILE A 226 18.93 -13.59 -12.32
N SER A 227 19.82 -12.66 -12.62
CA SER A 227 19.83 -11.30 -12.06
C SER A 227 19.72 -10.27 -13.18
N ALA A 228 19.15 -9.11 -12.89
CA ALA A 228 19.02 -8.03 -13.83
C ALA A 228 20.20 -7.04 -13.76
N LYS A 229 20.35 -6.25 -14.82
CA LYS A 229 21.26 -5.11 -14.86
C LYS A 229 20.49 -3.81 -15.11
N ASN A 230 20.97 -2.71 -14.54
CA ASN A 230 20.46 -1.38 -14.84
C ASN A 230 20.93 -0.88 -16.23
N LYS A 231 20.50 0.32 -16.66
CA LYS A 231 20.89 0.89 -17.97
C LYS A 231 22.39 1.16 -18.08
N ALA A 232 23.11 1.30 -16.96
CA ALA A 232 24.56 1.43 -16.93
C ALA A 232 25.30 0.07 -17.05
N GLY A 233 24.57 -1.05 -17.05
CA GLY A 233 25.14 -2.40 -17.16
C GLY A 233 25.64 -3.00 -15.84
N GLU A 234 25.30 -2.38 -14.72
CA GLU A 234 25.62 -2.83 -13.37
C GLU A 234 24.59 -3.84 -12.90
N TRP A 235 25.03 -4.90 -12.23
CA TRP A 235 24.12 -5.89 -11.63
C TRP A 235 23.29 -5.23 -10.53
N LEU A 236 22.02 -5.61 -10.45
CA LEU A 236 21.08 -5.08 -9.44
C LEU A 236 21.03 -5.93 -8.16
N GLU A 237 21.57 -7.13 -8.17
CA GLU A 237 21.76 -7.89 -6.93
C GLU A 237 22.90 -7.28 -6.10
N ASN A 238 22.64 -7.00 -4.82
CA ASN A 238 23.55 -6.28 -3.92
C ASN A 238 23.94 -4.86 -4.39
N ASN A 239 23.17 -4.25 -5.29
CA ASN A 239 23.34 -2.87 -5.72
C ASN A 239 22.09 -2.08 -5.39
N GLU A 240 22.22 -1.10 -4.51
CA GLU A 240 21.09 -0.33 -4.00
C GLU A 240 20.55 0.66 -5.04
N THR A 241 19.23 0.74 -5.19
CA THR A 241 18.62 1.89 -5.88
C THR A 241 18.24 2.94 -4.86
N LYS A 242 18.83 4.13 -4.97
CA LYS A 242 18.54 5.29 -4.11
C LYS A 242 17.45 6.17 -4.71
N PRO A 243 16.52 6.69 -3.90
CA PRO A 243 15.60 7.72 -4.34
C PRO A 243 16.34 9.05 -4.51
N GLN A 244 15.79 9.94 -5.34
CA GLN A 244 16.28 11.30 -5.49
C GLN A 244 16.23 12.06 -4.16
N PHE A 245 15.18 11.84 -3.36
CA PHE A 245 15.04 12.40 -2.03
C PHE A 245 15.04 11.28 -0.99
N GLU A 246 16.19 11.08 -0.35
CA GLU A 246 16.34 10.16 0.77
C GLU A 246 15.75 10.80 2.05
N VAL A 247 14.68 10.21 2.57
CA VAL A 247 13.97 10.65 3.76
C VAL A 247 13.72 9.44 4.66
N LYS A 248 14.30 9.47 5.85
CA LYS A 248 14.05 8.47 6.88
C LYS A 248 12.81 8.87 7.70
N ASN A 249 11.84 7.97 7.79
CA ASN A 249 10.77 8.10 8.78
C ASN A 249 11.32 7.79 10.18
N MET A 250 11.29 8.78 11.05
CA MET A 250 11.81 8.64 12.41
C MET A 250 10.79 7.94 13.31
N PRO A 251 11.19 6.97 14.17
CA PRO A 251 10.24 6.25 15.03
C PRO A 251 9.31 7.17 15.83
N GLY A 252 9.83 8.18 16.52
CA GLY A 252 9.01 9.14 17.29
C GLY A 252 8.10 10.05 16.45
N LYS A 253 8.23 10.05 15.12
CA LYS A 253 7.29 10.70 14.19
C LYS A 253 6.21 9.72 13.73
N ILE A 254 6.59 8.48 13.40
CA ILE A 254 5.65 7.41 13.07
C ILE A 254 4.68 7.17 14.24
N ASP A 255 5.18 7.18 15.48
CA ASP A 255 4.37 7.03 16.70
C ASP A 255 3.33 8.14 16.88
N GLN A 256 3.54 9.29 16.23
CA GLN A 256 2.64 10.44 16.21
C GLN A 256 1.81 10.51 14.93
N ASP A 257 1.74 9.39 14.18
CA ASP A 257 1.03 9.26 12.92
C ASP A 257 1.58 10.14 11.77
N ILE A 258 2.82 10.65 11.88
CA ILE A 258 3.47 11.50 10.88
C ILE A 258 4.34 10.65 9.93
N ASP A 259 4.00 10.65 8.65
CA ASP A 259 4.77 10.00 7.58
C ASP A 259 5.61 11.04 6.81
N GLN A 260 6.86 11.23 7.23
CA GLN A 260 7.77 12.24 6.65
C GLN A 260 8.10 11.97 5.18
N GLN A 261 8.13 10.70 4.76
CA GLN A 261 8.32 10.34 3.35
C GLN A 261 7.11 10.77 2.52
N LEU A 262 5.89 10.53 3.02
CA LEU A 262 4.66 10.93 2.32
C LEU A 262 4.52 12.46 2.25
N GLU A 263 4.78 13.17 3.36
CA GLU A 263 4.81 14.63 3.38
C GLU A 263 5.81 15.19 2.36
N LYS A 264 7.00 14.59 2.26
CA LYS A 264 8.01 15.00 1.27
C LYS A 264 7.55 14.74 -0.17
N ALA A 265 6.93 13.59 -0.42
CA ALA A 265 6.38 13.26 -1.73
C ALA A 265 5.29 14.25 -2.17
N ILE A 266 4.38 14.61 -1.26
CA ILE A 266 3.35 15.62 -1.50
C ILE A 266 3.97 16.97 -1.84
N ASP A 267 4.92 17.45 -1.02
CA ASP A 267 5.62 18.72 -1.21
C ASP A 267 6.32 18.78 -2.58
N GLU A 268 7.07 17.74 -2.93
CA GLU A 268 7.83 17.71 -4.19
C GLU A 268 6.97 17.58 -5.44
N LEU A 269 5.87 16.82 -5.38
CA LEU A 269 4.97 16.68 -6.52
C LEU A 269 4.10 17.94 -6.69
N LEU A 270 3.69 18.58 -5.59
CA LEU A 270 2.98 19.87 -5.64
C LEU A 270 3.83 20.96 -6.31
N LYS A 271 5.13 21.04 -6.00
CA LYS A 271 6.04 21.97 -6.68
C LYS A 271 6.13 21.73 -8.18
N GLU A 272 6.00 20.47 -8.61
CA GLU A 272 6.08 20.10 -10.02
C GLU A 272 4.83 20.52 -10.79
N VAL A 273 3.64 20.37 -10.21
CA VAL A 273 2.36 20.72 -10.88
C VAL A 273 1.97 22.19 -10.77
N MET A 274 2.63 22.97 -9.90
CA MET A 274 2.38 24.41 -9.75
C MET A 274 3.30 25.28 -10.60
N ASN A 275 4.35 24.71 -11.19
CA ASN A 275 5.24 25.38 -12.13
C ASN A 275 4.74 25.22 -13.56
#